data_AF-A0A0H5D950-F1
#
_entry.id   AF-A0A0H5D950-F1
#
_cell.length_a   1.000
_cell.length_b   1.000
_cell.length_c   1.000
_cell.angle_alpha   90.00
_cell.angle_beta   90.00
_cell.angle_gamma   90.00
#
_symmetry.space_group_name_H-M   'P 1'
#
loop_
_entity.id
_entity.type
_entity.pdbx_description
1 polymer ?
#
loop_
_entity_poly.entity_id
_entity_poly.type
_entity_poly.pdbx_seq_one_letter_code
_entity_poly.pdbx_strand_id
1 'polypeptide(L)' 'MLRGARLDEATIDRVSRACAEGASPLPETGYKVDLIVAAVREVLERLAR' A
#
# COMPACT_ATOMS: atom_id res chain seq x y z
N MET A 1 -4.05 9.44 1.27
CA MET A 1 -5.47 9.75 1.53
C MET A 1 -6.15 8.53 2.16
N LEU A 2 -6.46 8.55 3.46
CA LEU A 2 -7.15 7.47 4.18
C LEU A 2 -8.19 8.02 5.18
N ARG A 3 -7.92 9.19 5.77
CA ARG A 3 -8.82 9.84 6.73
C ARG A 3 -10.19 10.13 6.11
N GLY A 4 -11.24 9.68 6.78
CA GLY A 4 -12.64 9.88 6.37
C GLY A 4 -13.12 9.01 5.21
N ALA A 5 -12.24 8.17 4.62
CA ALA A 5 -12.65 7.24 3.58
C ALA A 5 -13.25 5.96 4.19
N ARG A 6 -14.21 5.36 3.49
CA ARG A 6 -14.64 3.98 3.78
C ARG A 6 -13.49 3.04 3.47
N LEU A 7 -13.18 2.13 4.39
CA LEU A 7 -12.15 1.11 4.18
C LEU A 7 -12.72 -0.05 3.36
N ASP A 8 -12.77 0.14 2.04
CA ASP A 8 -13.17 -0.86 1.05
C ASP A 8 -12.01 -1.24 0.13
N GLU A 9 -12.20 -2.28 -0.68
CA GLU A 9 -11.18 -2.82 -1.60
C GLU A 9 -10.54 -1.74 -2.48
N ALA A 10 -11.35 -0.82 -3.02
CA ALA A 10 -10.86 0.28 -3.86
C ALA A 10 -9.99 1.25 -3.05
N THR A 11 -10.37 1.57 -1.81
CA THR A 11 -9.56 2.41 -0.92
C THR A 11 -8.27 1.71 -0.51
N ILE A 12 -8.33 0.41 -0.22
CA ILE A 12 -7.16 -0.41 0.16
C ILE A 12 -6.14 -0.45 -0.99
N ASP A 13 -6.55 -0.77 -2.21
CA ASP A 13 -5.65 -0.82 -3.37
C ASP A 13 -5.00 0.54 -3.63
N ARG A 14 -5.81 1.61 -3.64
CA ARG A 14 -5.31 2.98 -3.84
C ARG A 14 -4.30 3.42 -2.78
N VAL A 15 -4.59 3.18 -1.49
CA VAL A 15 -3.70 3.58 -0.39
C VAL A 15 -2.41 2.79 -0.40
N SER A 16 -2.49 1.48 -0.64
CA SER A 16 -1.32 0.60 -0.65
C SER A 16 -0.34 0.99 -1.75
N ARG A 17 -0.83 1.34 -2.95
CA ARG A 17 0.00 1.86 -4.05
C ARG A 17 0.58 3.24 -3.75
N ALA A 18 -0.21 4.13 -3.17
CA ALA A 18 0.24 5.48 -2.81
C ALA A 18 1.40 5.49 -1.80
N CYS A 19 1.54 4.44 -0.98
CA CYS A 19 2.67 4.29 -0.05
C CYS A 19 4.03 4.05 -0.72
N ALA A 20 4.02 3.64 -1.99
CA ALA A 20 5.20 3.40 -2.80
C ALA A 20 5.44 4.49 -3.86
N GLU A 21 4.54 5.46 -3.96
CA GLU A 21 4.62 6.53 -4.97
C GLU A 21 5.85 7.41 -4.74
N GLY A 22 6.65 7.62 -5.80
CA GLY A 22 7.90 8.37 -5.73
C GLY A 22 9.08 7.60 -5.14
N ALA A 23 8.93 6.30 -4.83
CA ALA A 23 10.06 5.47 -4.43
C ALA A 23 11.10 5.36 -5.56
N SER A 24 12.37 5.51 -5.20
CA SER A 24 13.52 5.38 -6.11
C SER A 24 14.47 4.30 -5.61
N PRO A 25 14.12 3.01 -5.75
CA PRO A 25 14.97 1.91 -5.31
C PRO A 25 16.25 1.84 -6.14
N LEU A 26 17.33 1.36 -5.51
CA LEU A 26 18.52 0.89 -6.23
C LEU A 26 18.18 -0.37 -7.06
N PRO A 27 18.95 -0.70 -8.12
CA PRO A 27 18.65 -1.81 -9.03
C PRO A 27 18.30 -3.14 -8.35
N GLU A 28 18.94 -3.47 -7.23
CA GLU A 28 18.73 -4.74 -6.50
C GLU A 28 17.66 -4.65 -5.41
N THR A 29 17.06 -3.48 -5.20
CA THR A 29 16.10 -3.22 -4.12
C THR A 29 14.69 -2.92 -4.60
N GLY A 30 14.42 -3.06 -5.89
CA GLY A 30 13.09 -2.85 -6.49
C GLY A 30 12.00 -3.66 -5.79
N TYR A 31 12.30 -4.92 -5.43
CA TYR A 31 11.36 -5.81 -4.73
C TYR A 31 10.86 -5.24 -3.38
N LYS A 32 11.62 -4.33 -2.74
CA LYS A 32 11.18 -3.71 -1.48
C LYS A 32 9.99 -2.78 -1.68
N VAL A 33 9.84 -2.20 -2.85
CA VAL A 33 8.68 -1.39 -3.23
C VAL A 33 7.43 -2.27 -3.23
N ASP A 34 7.51 -3.44 -3.86
CA ASP A 34 6.41 -4.41 -3.89
C ASP A 34 6.07 -4.93 -2.48
N LEU A 35 7.09 -5.17 -1.65
CA LEU A 35 6.88 -5.57 -0.25
C LEU A 35 6.16 -4.49 0.57
N ILE A 36 6.47 -3.21 0.37
CA ILE A 36 5.78 -2.11 1.06
C ILE A 36 4.30 -2.09 0.66
N VAL A 37 3.99 -2.19 -0.64
CA VAL A 37 2.60 -2.22 -1.12
C VAL A 37 1.86 -3.41 -0.52
N ALA A 38 2.46 -4.61 -0.56
CA ALA A 38 1.85 -5.83 -0.03
C ALA A 38 1.62 -5.75 1.49
N ALA A 39 2.59 -5.24 2.25
CA ALA A 39 2.48 -5.12 3.71
C ALA A 39 1.39 -4.14 4.13
N VAL A 40 1.29 -2.98 3.46
CA VAL A 40 0.22 -2.01 3.72
C VAL A 40 -1.14 -2.60 3.39
N ARG A 41 -1.25 -3.29 2.25
CA ARG A 41 -2.47 -3.97 1.82
C ARG A 41 -2.93 -5.00 2.85
N GLU A 42 -2.03 -5.88 3.29
CA GLU A 42 -2.34 -6.91 4.31
C GLU A 42 -2.89 -6.29 5.59
N VAL A 43 -2.25 -5.24 6.11
CA VAL A 43 -2.70 -4.57 7.34
C VAL A 43 -4.09 -3.97 7.15
N LEU A 44 -4.34 -3.29 6.03
CA LEU A 44 -5.64 -2.68 5.76
C LEU A 44 -6.75 -3.73 5.55
N GLU A 45 -6.46 -4.83 4.87
CA GLU A 45 -7.39 -5.95 4.72
C GLU A 45 -7.74 -6.59 6.07
N ARG A 46 -6.79 -6.68 6.99
CA ARG A 46 -7.03 -7.17 8.35
C ARG A 46 -7.90 -6.24 9.18
N LEU A 47 -7.78 -4.93 8.99
CA LEU A 47 -8.61 -3.92 9.68
C LEU A 47 -10.03 -3.80 9.10
N ALA A 48 -10.24 -4.24 7.87
CA ALA A 48 -11.54 -4.23 7.20
C ALA A 48 -12.43 -5.44 7.55
N ARG A 49 -11.88 -6.43 8.26
CA ARG A 49 -12.59 -7.62 8.76
C ARG A 49 -13.09 -7.39 10.17
#